data_AF-A0A8B6ERY0-F1
#
_entry.id   AF-A0A8B6ERY0-F1
#
_cell.length_a   1.000
_cell.length_b   1.000
_cell.length_c   1.000
_cell.angle_alpha   90.00
_cell.angle_beta   90.00
_cell.angle_gamma   90.00
#
_symmetry.space_group_name_H-M   'P 1'
#
loop_
_entity.id
_entity.type
_entity.pdbx_description
1 polymer ?
#
loop_
_entity_poly.entity_id
_entity_poly.type
_entity_poly.pdbx_seq_one_letter_code
_entity_poly.pdbx_strand_id
1 'polypeptide(L)' 'MDKRYLHTTTAIRKEEVIGIRSKFPTKVPVIVERYHKEQQLPLLDKTKFLVPQELTMSQFASIIRNRMS' A
#
# COMPACT_ATOMS: atom_id res chain seq x y z
N MET A 1 -0.94 14.12 -1.82
CA MET A 1 0.07 13.06 -1.53
C MET A 1 0.14 12.90 -0.03
N ASP A 2 -0.21 11.73 0.49
CA ASP A 2 -0.10 11.46 1.93
C ASP A 2 1.35 11.13 2.30
N LYS A 3 2.17 12.17 2.49
CA LYS A 3 3.60 12.06 2.87
C LYS A 3 3.82 11.50 4.28
N ARG A 4 2.75 11.16 5.04
CA ARG A 4 2.85 10.76 6.46
C ARG A 4 3.66 9.48 6.66
N TYR A 5 3.65 8.54 5.71
CA TYR A 5 4.37 7.26 5.86
C TYR A 5 5.88 7.37 5.67
N LEU A 6 6.35 8.25 4.78
CA LEU A 6 7.78 8.48 4.55
C LEU A 6 8.43 9.36 5.64
N HIS A 7 7.63 10.08 6.43
CA HIS A 7 8.12 10.91 7.54
C HIS A 7 8.04 10.21 8.91
N THR A 8 7.55 8.96 8.93
CA THR A 8 7.49 8.13 10.13
C THR A 8 8.79 7.34 10.31
N THR A 9 9.30 7.28 11.54
CA THR A 9 10.56 6.59 11.83
C THR A 9 10.49 5.10 11.48
N THR A 10 11.63 4.50 11.13
CA THR A 10 11.71 3.07 10.85
C THR A 10 11.25 2.21 12.02
N ALA A 11 11.46 2.66 13.26
CA ALA A 11 11.02 1.96 14.46
C ALA A 11 9.48 1.87 14.53
N ILE A 12 8.79 2.99 14.33
CA ILE A 12 7.31 3.03 14.34
C ILE A 12 6.73 2.16 13.22
N ARG A 13 7.31 2.22 12.01
CA ARG A 13 6.85 1.38 10.88
C ARG A 13 7.01 -0.12 11.18
N LYS A 14 8.09 -0.52 11.88
CA LYS A 14 8.29 -1.92 12.28
C LYS A 14 7.23 -2.37 13.29
N GLU A 15 6.98 -1.57 14.31
CA GLU A 15 5.99 -1.87 15.34
C GLU A 15 4.56 -1.97 14.74
N GLU A 16 4.20 -1.05 13.84
CA GLU A 16 2.93 -1.09 13.12
C GLU A 16 2.79 -2.37 12.30
N VAL A 17 3.82 -2.76 11.53
CA VAL A 17 3.80 -3.99 10.73
C VAL A 17 3.70 -5.24 11.61
N ILE A 18 4.39 -5.28 12.76
CA ILE A 18 4.27 -6.40 13.71
C ILE A 18 2.82 -6.55 14.17
N GLY A 19 2.21 -5.47 14.66
CA GLY A 19 0.81 -5.49 15.11
C GLY A 19 -0.17 -5.88 14.00
N ILE A 20 0.03 -5.36 12.79
CA ILE A 20 -0.81 -5.70 11.63
C ILE A 20 -0.68 -7.18 11.25
N ARG A 21 0.55 -7.72 11.18
CA ARG A 21 0.75 -9.13 10.81
C ARG A 21 0.23 -10.09 11.87
N SER A 22 0.30 -9.73 13.15
CA SER A 22 -0.34 -10.51 14.22
C SER A 22 -1.87 -10.52 14.09
N LYS A 23 -2.48 -9.39 13.71
CA LYS A 23 -3.94 -9.28 13.53
C LYS A 23 -4.44 -9.91 12.22
N PHE A 24 -3.64 -9.87 11.15
CA PHE A 24 -4.00 -10.30 9.81
C PHE A 24 -2.92 -11.22 9.23
N PRO A 25 -2.80 -12.47 9.72
CA PRO A 25 -1.67 -13.36 9.41
C PRO A 25 -1.56 -13.74 7.93
N THR A 26 -2.68 -13.74 7.18
CA THR A 26 -2.72 -14.05 5.74
C THR A 26 -2.66 -12.82 4.84
N LYS A 27 -2.46 -11.63 5.42
CA LYS A 27 -2.38 -10.36 4.68
C LYS A 27 -0.98 -9.78 4.72
N VAL A 28 -0.56 -9.21 3.60
CA VAL A 28 0.68 -8.47 3.43
C VAL A 28 0.35 -6.97 3.44
N PRO A 29 0.91 -6.17 4.36
CA PRO A 29 0.78 -4.72 4.30
C PRO A 29 1.63 -4.17 3.15
N VAL A 30 0.98 -3.46 2.22
CA VAL A 30 1.61 -2.87 1.04
C VAL A 30 1.33 -1.37 1.00
N ILE A 31 2.38 -0.59 0.74
CA ILE A 31 2.27 0.84 0.46
C ILE A 31 2.34 1.03 -1.06
N VAL A 32 1.33 1.67 -1.64
CA VAL A 32 1.28 2.03 -3.06
C VAL A 32 1.26 3.53 -3.17
N GLU A 33 2.27 4.09 -3.84
CA GLU A 33 2.37 5.52 -4.10
C GLU A 33 2.48 5.77 -5.59
N ARG A 34 1.84 6.85 -6.04
CA ARG A 34 2.03 7.32 -7.41
C ARG A 34 3.46 7.82 -7.56
N TYR A 35 4.11 7.45 -8.66
CA TYR A 35 5.44 7.96 -8.98
C TYR A 35 5.44 9.49 -9.00
N HIS A 36 6.49 10.11 -8.42
CA HIS A 36 6.50 11.56 -8.17
C HIS A 36 6.55 12.40 -9.45
N LYS A 37 7.00 11.84 -10.59
CA LYS A 37 6.96 12.52 -11.90
C LYS A 37 5.81 12.03 -12.80
N GLU A 38 4.90 11.22 -12.29
CA GLU A 38 3.70 10.82 -13.03
C GLU A 38 2.77 12.03 -13.19
N GLN A 39 2.32 12.27 -14.43
CA GLN A 39 1.52 13.44 -14.80
C GLN A 39 0.14 13.08 -15.37
N GLN A 40 -0.07 11.84 -15.81
CA GLN A 40 -1.28 11.42 -16.51
C GLN A 40 -2.22 10.62 -15.61
N LEU A 41 -1.68 9.74 -14.77
CA LEU A 41 -2.51 8.88 -13.92
C LEU A 41 -3.13 9.67 -12.75
N PRO A 42 -4.40 9.41 -12.40
CA PRO A 42 -5.04 10.04 -11.26
C PRO A 42 -4.42 9.54 -9.94
N LEU A 43 -4.78 10.22 -8.84
CA LEU A 43 -4.34 9.82 -7.51
C LEU A 43 -5.18 8.65 -6.99
N LEU A 44 -4.56 7.79 -6.19
CA LEU A 44 -5.29 6.78 -5.41
C LEU A 44 -5.84 7.42 -4.13
N ASP A 45 -7.07 7.07 -3.77
CA ASP A 45 -7.71 7.52 -2.52
C ASP A 45 -7.00 7.00 -1.26
N LYS A 46 -6.33 5.85 -1.38
CA LYS A 46 -5.63 5.18 -0.29
C LYS A 46 -4.25 4.75 -0.76
N THR A 47 -3.27 4.86 0.13
CA THR A 47 -1.87 4.45 -0.13
C THR A 47 -1.47 3.19 0.63
N LYS A 48 -2.27 2.74 1.61
CA LYS A 48 -2.01 1.53 2.39
C LYS A 48 -3.04 0.45 2.13
N PHE A 49 -2.56 -0.76 1.91
CA PHE A 49 -3.38 -1.91 1.55
C PHE A 49 -2.99 -3.12 2.39
N LEU A 50 -3.99 -3.95 2.73
CA LEU A 50 -3.78 -5.30 3.26
C LEU A 50 -4.11 -6.28 2.14
N VAL A 51 -3.08 -6.85 1.53
CA VAL A 51 -3.19 -7.67 0.33
C VAL A 51 -3.17 -9.15 0.72
N PRO A 52 -4.09 -10.01 0.23
CA PRO A 52 -3.96 -11.46 0.43
C PRO A 52 -2.62 -11.98 -0.09
N GLN A 53 -1.94 -12.85 0.66
CA GLN A 53 -0.62 -13.38 0.28
C GLN A 53 -0.63 -14.20 -1.02
N GLU A 54 -1.77 -14.78 -1.35
CA GLU A 54 -2.02 -15.57 -2.56
C GLU A 54 -2.30 -14.71 -3.80
N LEU A 55 -2.50 -13.39 -3.63
CA LEU A 55 -2.80 -12.49 -4.73
C LEU A 55 -1.56 -12.31 -5.62
N THR A 56 -1.72 -12.61 -6.91
CA THR A 56 -0.65 -12.41 -7.89
C THR A 56 -0.45 -10.92 -8.19
N MET A 57 0.75 -10.56 -8.67
CA MET A 57 1.05 -9.18 -9.08
C MET A 57 0.12 -8.67 -10.19
N SER A 58 -0.28 -9.54 -11.13
CA SER A 58 -1.21 -9.18 -12.21
C SER A 58 -2.62 -8.84 -11.70
N GLN A 59 -3.12 -9.64 -10.75
CA GLN A 59 -4.40 -9.35 -10.08
C GLN A 59 -4.30 -8.07 -9.27
N PHE A 60 -3.20 -7.87 -8.53
CA PHE A 60 -2.96 -6.65 -7.77
C PHE A 60 -2.93 -5.40 -8.67
N ALA A 61 -2.20 -5.45 -9.78
CA ALA A 61 -2.16 -4.35 -10.76
C ALA A 61 -3.55 -4.02 -11.33
N SER A 62 -4.37 -5.03 -11.59
CA SER A 62 -5.74 -4.85 -12.07
C SER A 62 -6.64 -4.17 -11.02
N ILE A 63 -6.50 -4.55 -9.75
CA ILE A 63 -7.22 -3.90 -8.64
C ILE A 63 -6.82 -2.44 -8.49
N ILE A 64 -5.52 -2.13 -8.56
CA ILE A 64 -5.02 -0.75 -8.46
C ILE A 64 -5.53 0.09 -9.65
N ARG A 65 -5.53 -0.46 -10.87
CA ARG A 65 -6.10 0.21 -12.05
C ARG A 65 -7.58 0.54 -11.87
N ASN A 66 -8.37 -0.41 -11.34
CA ASN A 66 -9.80 -0.19 -11.08
C ASN A 66 -10.08 0.82 -9.95
N ARG A 67 -9.07 1.18 -9.15
CA ARG A 67 -9.18 2.24 -8.12
C ARG A 67 -8.77 3.62 -8.65
N MET A 68 -8.24 3.68 -9.88
CA MET A 68 -7.85 4.91 -10.56
C MET A 68 -8.92 5.39 -11.55
N SER A 69 -9.98 4.61 -11.78
CA SER A 69 -11.09 4.97 -12.68
C SER A 69 -12.15 5.81 -11.98
#